data_AF-A0AA88DMS8-F1
#
_entry.id   AF-A0AA88DMS8-F1
#
_cell.length_a   1.000
_cell.length_b   1.000
_cell.length_c   1.000
_cell.angle_alpha   90.00
_cell.angle_beta   90.00
_cell.angle_gamma   90.00
#
_symmetry.space_group_name_H-M   'P 1'
#
loop_
_entity.id
_entity.type
_entity.pdbx_description
1 polymer ?
#
loop_
_entity_poly.entity_id
_entity_poly.type
_entity_poly.pdbx_seq_one_letter_code
_entity_poly.pdbx_strand_id
1 'polypeptide(L)'
;METVIPEPDYRIPIVLLGLAGGLAYTDNLVPAVPVGLLGLLLLFQTTRVRFVFDDEALEVKVGDELKDSGENVFVGGKNRWKYSTFVNWELWWPNFPILVYFKETQTKPEGQIHFFPVIFNGKQLYDVMVERAGPSQNSGPK
;
A
#
# COMPACT_ATOMS: atom_id res chain seq x y z
N MET A 1 -14.07 17.46 -2.52
CA MET A 1 -13.35 17.39 -1.24
C MET A 1 -11.86 17.57 -1.54
N GLU A 2 -11.01 17.70 -0.53
CA GLU A 2 -9.57 17.83 -0.76
C GLU A 2 -8.96 16.46 -1.11
N THR A 3 -7.94 16.46 -1.97
CA THR A 3 -7.14 15.27 -2.28
C THR A 3 -6.29 14.89 -1.06
N VAL A 4 -6.39 13.63 -0.63
CA VAL A 4 -5.65 13.10 0.52
C VAL A 4 -4.55 12.17 0.04
N ILE A 5 -3.33 12.36 0.54
CA ILE A 5 -2.17 11.50 0.26
C ILE A 5 -1.59 11.09 1.62
N PRO A 6 -1.79 9.83 2.05
CA PRO A 6 -1.16 9.34 3.26
C PRO A 6 0.37 9.49 3.22
N GLU A 7 0.95 9.97 4.31
CA GLU A 7 2.39 10.18 4.45
C GLU A 7 3.15 8.84 4.34
N PRO A 8 4.39 8.82 3.83
CA PRO A 8 5.20 7.61 3.81
C PRO A 8 5.49 7.10 5.24
N ASP A 9 5.51 5.77 5.41
CA ASP A 9 5.83 5.12 6.68
C ASP A 9 6.97 4.10 6.52
N TYR A 10 8.08 4.39 7.19
CA TYR A 10 9.32 3.64 7.08
C TYR A 10 9.47 2.53 8.13
N ARG A 11 8.47 2.31 9.00
CA ARG A 11 8.58 1.34 10.10
C ARG A 11 8.86 -0.08 9.60
N ILE A 12 8.12 -0.54 8.60
CA ILE A 12 8.30 -1.89 8.02
C ILE A 12 9.71 -2.07 7.45
N PRO A 13 10.20 -1.23 6.53
CA PRO A 13 11.54 -1.41 5.99
C PRO A 13 12.63 -1.29 7.06
N ILE A 14 12.50 -0.38 8.03
CA ILE A 14 13.47 -0.25 9.13
C ILE A 14 13.51 -1.53 9.99
N VAL A 15 12.36 -2.10 10.35
CA VAL A 15 12.28 -3.34 11.13
C VAL A 15 12.93 -4.51 10.36
N LEU A 16 12.66 -4.63 9.06
CA LEU A 16 13.26 -5.68 8.24
C LEU A 16 14.78 -5.53 8.12
N LEU A 17 15.28 -4.31 7.93
CA LEU A 17 16.73 -4.05 7.88
C LEU A 17 17.41 -4.32 9.22
N GLY A 18 16.77 -3.94 10.34
CA GLY A 18 17.24 -4.27 11.68
C GLY A 18 17.30 -5.78 11.92
N LEU A 19 16.27 -6.52 11.50
CA LEU A 19 16.23 -7.98 11.58
C LEU A 19 17.33 -8.62 10.72
N ALA A 20 17.52 -8.14 9.48
CA ALA A 20 18.60 -8.61 8.61
C ALA A 20 19.98 -8.36 9.23
N GLY A 21 20.20 -7.19 9.83
CA GLY A 21 21.43 -6.87 10.56
C GLY A 21 21.68 -7.80 11.75
N GLY A 22 20.63 -8.09 12.54
CA GLY A 22 20.71 -9.05 13.66
C GLY A 22 21.00 -10.48 13.20
N LEU A 23 20.40 -10.93 12.10
CA LEU A 23 20.69 -12.24 11.50
C LEU A 23 22.14 -12.31 10.99
N ALA A 24 22.62 -11.27 10.30
CA ALA A 24 24.00 -11.21 9.82
C ALA A 24 25.01 -11.18 10.98
N TYR A 25 24.70 -10.47 12.07
CA TYR A 25 25.52 -10.43 13.28
C TYR A 25 25.65 -11.80 13.96
N THR A 26 24.69 -12.70 13.75
CA THR A 26 24.70 -14.06 14.30
C THR A 26 25.15 -15.13 13.29
N ASP A 27 25.86 -14.71 12.23
CA ASP A 27 26.34 -15.54 11.11
C ASP A 27 25.24 -16.29 10.33
N ASN A 28 23.97 -15.89 10.51
CA ASN A 28 22.82 -16.44 9.79
C ASN A 28 22.62 -15.72 8.45
N LEU A 29 23.60 -15.80 7.56
CA LEU A 29 23.60 -15.07 6.29
C LEU A 29 22.49 -15.51 5.33
N VAL A 30 22.14 -16.80 5.30
CA VAL A 30 21.12 -17.36 4.40
C VAL A 30 19.76 -16.65 4.56
N PRO A 31 19.20 -16.49 5.78
CA PRO A 31 17.98 -15.70 5.97
C PRO A 31 18.23 -14.18 5.99
N ALA A 32 19.42 -13.70 6.38
CA ALA A 32 19.72 -12.26 6.41
C ALA A 32 19.62 -11.62 5.02
N VAL A 33 20.12 -12.29 3.97
CA VAL A 33 20.13 -11.74 2.61
C VAL A 33 18.72 -11.43 2.08
N PRO A 34 17.77 -12.38 1.99
CA PRO A 34 16.43 -12.10 1.47
C PRO A 34 15.66 -11.09 2.34
N VAL A 35 15.81 -11.15 3.67
CA VAL A 35 15.16 -10.19 4.58
C VAL A 35 15.71 -8.77 4.35
N GLY A 36 17.04 -8.64 4.20
CA GLY A 36 17.69 -7.37 3.92
C GLY A 36 17.29 -6.80 2.56
N LEU A 37 17.25 -7.64 1.52
CA LEU A 37 16.79 -7.24 0.19
C LEU A 37 15.33 -6.78 0.20
N LEU A 38 14.45 -7.47 0.92
CA LEU A 38 13.05 -7.03 1.08
C LEU A 38 12.97 -5.69 1.84
N GLY A 39 13.75 -5.52 2.90
CA GLY A 39 13.82 -4.25 3.64
C GLY A 39 14.29 -3.09 2.76
N LEU A 40 15.35 -3.29 1.96
CA LEU A 40 15.85 -2.29 1.00
C LEU A 40 14.83 -1.99 -0.10
N LEU A 41 14.18 -3.02 -0.63
CA LEU A 41 13.12 -2.86 -1.63
C LEU A 41 11.99 -2.00 -1.06
N LEU A 42 11.46 -2.35 0.10
CA LEU A 42 10.37 -1.59 0.72
C LEU A 42 10.79 -0.19 1.11
N LEU A 43 12.04 0.02 1.53
CA LEU A 43 12.59 1.36 1.79
C LEU A 43 12.55 2.22 0.53
N PHE A 44 12.98 1.66 -0.60
CA PHE A 44 12.93 2.34 -1.89
C PHE A 44 11.49 2.57 -2.38
N GLN A 45 10.58 1.60 -2.18
CA GLN A 45 9.17 1.78 -2.56
C GLN A 45 8.48 2.84 -1.71
N THR A 46 8.80 2.93 -0.40
CA THR A 46 8.26 3.94 0.52
C THR A 46 8.52 5.37 0.03
N THR A 47 9.64 5.63 -0.66
CA THR A 47 9.94 6.97 -1.20
C THR A 47 9.23 7.26 -2.52
N ARG A 48 8.82 6.25 -3.29
CA ARG A 48 8.35 6.41 -4.68
C ARG A 48 6.87 6.16 -4.89
N VAL A 49 6.23 5.31 -4.10
CA VAL A 49 4.81 4.97 -4.25
C VAL A 49 3.97 5.94 -3.44
N ARG A 50 2.86 6.41 -3.98
CA ARG A 50 1.86 7.19 -3.23
C ARG A 50 0.47 6.68 -3.57
N PHE A 51 -0.36 6.58 -2.53
CA PHE A 51 -1.80 6.44 -2.70
C PHE A 51 -2.40 7.84 -2.70
N VAL A 52 -3.15 8.16 -3.74
CA VAL A 52 -3.78 9.45 -3.94
C VAL A 52 -5.28 9.24 -3.95
N PHE A 53 -5.95 9.82 -2.98
CA PHE A 53 -7.40 9.74 -2.82
C PHE A 53 -8.00 11.07 -3.24
N ASP A 54 -8.73 11.08 -4.35
CA ASP A 54 -9.51 12.23 -4.78
C ASP A 54 -11.00 12.04 -4.47
N ASP A 55 -11.85 12.81 -5.12
CA ASP A 55 -13.29 12.80 -4.88
C ASP A 55 -13.99 11.53 -5.37
N GLU A 56 -13.40 10.78 -6.31
CA GLU A 56 -14.08 9.67 -6.97
C GLU A 56 -13.31 8.34 -6.92
N ALA A 57 -11.99 8.36 -6.75
CA ALA A 57 -11.19 7.15 -6.85
C ALA A 57 -9.87 7.19 -6.08
N LEU A 58 -9.39 5.98 -5.75
CA LEU A 58 -8.03 5.72 -5.33
C LEU A 58 -7.15 5.59 -6.57
N GLU A 59 -6.07 6.37 -6.62
CA GLU A 59 -5.00 6.23 -7.62
C GLU A 59 -3.67 5.88 -6.95
N VAL A 60 -2.92 4.97 -7.56
CA VAL A 60 -1.56 4.61 -7.13
C VAL A 60 -0.58 5.21 -8.12
N LYS A 61 0.29 6.09 -7.62
CA LYS A 61 1.32 6.79 -8.40
C LYS A 61 2.71 6.30 -8.02
N VAL A 62 3.61 6.15 -8.99
CA VAL A 62 5.01 5.76 -8.75
C VAL A 62 5.99 6.72 -9.41
N GLY A 63 6.93 7.26 -8.64
CA GLY A 63 8.02 8.09 -9.19
C GLY A 63 7.53 9.38 -9.86
N ASP A 64 7.90 9.60 -11.12
CA ASP A 64 7.58 10.82 -11.87
C ASP A 64 6.09 10.93 -12.29
N GLU A 65 5.31 9.87 -12.11
CA GLU A 65 3.84 9.88 -12.30
C GLU A 65 3.11 10.74 -11.28
N LEU A 66 3.81 11.21 -10.24
CA LEU A 66 3.34 12.34 -9.42
C LEU A 66 3.04 13.59 -10.27
N LYS A 67 3.58 13.70 -11.48
CA LYS A 67 3.45 14.86 -12.38
C LYS A 67 2.55 14.65 -13.60
N ASP A 68 2.18 13.41 -13.96
CA ASP A 68 1.41 13.16 -15.19
C ASP A 68 0.43 12.00 -15.05
N SER A 69 -0.84 12.24 -15.38
CA SER A 69 -1.96 11.30 -15.30
C SER A 69 -2.02 10.35 -16.51
N GLY A 70 -0.86 9.86 -16.94
CA GLY A 70 -0.67 9.02 -18.12
C GLY A 70 -0.74 7.51 -17.83
N GLU A 71 -1.03 6.73 -18.88
CA GLU A 71 -1.10 5.26 -18.84
C GLU A 71 0.22 4.63 -18.42
N ASN A 72 0.15 3.75 -17.43
CA ASN A 72 1.27 3.15 -16.74
C ASN A 72 1.79 1.92 -17.51
N VAL A 73 3.08 1.91 -17.88
CA VAL A 73 3.69 0.86 -18.74
C VAL A 73 4.01 -0.44 -17.98
N PHE A 74 3.81 -0.50 -16.65
CA PHE A 74 4.28 -1.64 -15.85
C PHE A 74 3.19 -2.66 -15.45
N VAL A 75 1.91 -2.32 -15.55
CA VAL A 75 0.80 -3.25 -15.30
C VAL A 75 -0.42 -2.72 -16.04
N GLY A 76 -0.94 -3.48 -17.00
CA GLY A 76 -2.01 -3.03 -17.90
C GLY A 76 -3.22 -2.45 -17.15
N GLY A 77 -3.42 -1.14 -17.30
CA GLY A 77 -4.56 -0.40 -16.76
C GLY A 77 -4.14 0.95 -16.16
N LYS A 78 -5.08 1.90 -16.12
CA LYS A 78 -4.92 3.09 -15.26
C LYS A 78 -4.87 2.59 -13.82
N ASN A 79 -3.81 2.89 -13.07
CA ASN A 79 -3.67 2.58 -11.63
C ASN A 79 -4.66 3.42 -10.79
N ARG A 80 -5.93 3.47 -11.19
CA ARG A 80 -6.99 4.33 -10.67
C ARG A 80 -8.31 3.57 -10.65
N TRP A 81 -8.90 3.45 -9.46
CA TRP A 81 -10.10 2.64 -9.21
C TRP A 81 -11.15 3.45 -8.49
N LYS A 82 -12.34 3.57 -9.10
CA LYS A 82 -13.48 4.31 -8.55
C LYS A 82 -13.98 3.68 -7.27
N TYR A 83 -14.25 4.49 -6.25
CA TYR A 83 -14.80 3.98 -4.99
C TYR A 83 -16.12 3.23 -5.19
N SER A 84 -16.92 3.64 -6.17
CA SER A 84 -18.18 2.99 -6.54
C SER A 84 -18.02 1.57 -7.09
N THR A 85 -16.81 1.15 -7.47
CA THR A 85 -16.54 -0.23 -7.92
C THR A 85 -15.96 -1.10 -6.80
N PHE A 86 -15.66 -0.53 -5.63
CA PHE A 86 -15.10 -1.28 -4.51
C PHE A 86 -16.16 -2.23 -3.95
N VAL A 87 -15.78 -3.50 -3.82
CA VAL A 87 -16.60 -4.55 -3.22
C VAL A 87 -16.29 -4.70 -1.74
N ASN A 88 -14.99 -4.67 -1.41
CA ASN A 88 -14.50 -4.71 -0.04
C ASN A 88 -13.06 -4.21 0.01
N TRP A 89 -12.62 -3.78 1.18
CA TRP A 89 -11.23 -3.50 1.47
C TRP A 89 -10.91 -3.84 2.91
N GLU A 90 -9.66 -4.16 3.19
CA GLU A 90 -9.20 -4.44 4.53
C GLU A 90 -7.78 -3.97 4.77
N LEU A 91 -7.53 -3.54 6.00
CA LEU A 91 -6.21 -3.22 6.53
C LEU A 91 -5.86 -4.27 7.58
N TRP A 92 -4.91 -5.15 7.27
CA TRP A 92 -4.56 -6.24 8.17
C TRP A 92 -3.51 -5.82 9.19
N TRP A 93 -3.69 -6.31 10.42
CA TRP A 93 -2.91 -5.97 11.62
C TRP A 93 -2.98 -4.48 12.00
N PRO A 94 -4.14 -3.90 12.31
CA PRO A 94 -4.33 -2.46 12.46
C PRO A 94 -3.38 -1.76 13.46
N ASN A 95 -2.89 -2.47 14.49
CA ASN A 95 -1.90 -1.93 15.44
C ASN A 95 -0.49 -1.78 14.85
N PHE A 96 -0.16 -2.61 13.85
CA PHE A 96 1.07 -2.56 13.07
C PHE A 96 0.76 -3.02 11.64
N PRO A 97 0.15 -2.15 10.83
CA PRO A 97 -0.44 -2.58 9.58
C PRO A 97 0.68 -2.92 8.58
N ILE A 98 0.58 -4.11 7.99
CA ILE A 98 1.61 -4.63 7.07
C ILE A 98 1.06 -4.72 5.65
N LEU A 99 -0.24 -4.97 5.50
CA LEU A 99 -0.87 -5.26 4.21
C LEU A 99 -2.24 -4.60 4.14
N VAL A 100 -2.49 -3.89 3.04
CA VAL A 100 -3.82 -3.44 2.64
C VAL A 100 -4.24 -4.21 1.40
N TYR A 101 -5.51 -4.61 1.36
CA TYR A 101 -6.12 -5.12 0.13
C TYR A 101 -7.40 -4.37 -0.18
N PHE A 102 -7.73 -4.30 -1.47
CA PHE A 102 -9.07 -3.98 -1.92
C PHE A 102 -9.49 -4.88 -3.07
N LYS A 103 -10.78 -5.16 -3.14
CA LYS A 103 -11.44 -5.87 -4.23
C LYS A 103 -12.37 -4.92 -4.95
N GLU A 104 -12.35 -4.91 -6.27
CA GLU A 104 -13.09 -3.95 -7.09
C GLU A 104 -13.62 -4.59 -8.40
N THR A 105 -14.66 -4.04 -9.03
CA THR A 105 -15.31 -4.60 -10.25
C THR A 105 -15.08 -3.84 -11.55
N GLN A 106 -14.34 -2.72 -11.53
CA GLN A 106 -13.97 -1.92 -12.71
C GLN A 106 -13.10 -2.72 -13.67
N THR A 107 -12.13 -3.48 -13.15
CA THR A 107 -11.19 -4.26 -13.98
C THR A 107 -11.85 -5.49 -14.57
N LYS A 108 -12.66 -6.20 -13.78
CA LYS A 108 -13.40 -7.39 -14.23
C LYS A 108 -14.68 -7.61 -13.40
N PRO A 109 -15.78 -8.10 -14.00
CA PRO A 109 -17.08 -8.19 -13.33
C PRO A 109 -17.12 -9.07 -12.07
N GLU A 110 -16.35 -10.16 -12.04
CA GLU A 110 -16.24 -11.06 -10.88
C GLU A 110 -15.42 -10.48 -9.71
N GLY A 111 -14.72 -9.39 -9.99
CA GLY A 111 -13.91 -8.59 -9.09
C GLY A 111 -12.43 -8.94 -9.11
N GLN A 112 -11.59 -7.91 -9.24
CA GLN A 112 -10.14 -7.97 -9.16
C GLN A 112 -9.66 -7.64 -7.74
N ILE A 113 -8.67 -8.38 -7.26
CA ILE A 113 -8.05 -8.15 -5.95
C ILE A 113 -6.70 -7.48 -6.16
N HIS A 114 -6.41 -6.48 -5.32
CA HIS A 114 -5.13 -5.78 -5.26
C HIS A 114 -4.56 -5.85 -3.84
N PHE A 115 -3.25 -6.07 -3.73
CA PHE A 115 -2.52 -6.14 -2.47
C PHE A 115 -1.36 -5.15 -2.49
N PHE A 116 -1.20 -4.39 -1.41
CA PHE A 116 -0.08 -3.46 -1.27
C PHE A 116 0.50 -3.51 0.14
N PRO A 117 1.83 -3.50 0.28
CA PRO A 117 2.45 -3.33 1.59
C PRO A 117 2.05 -1.95 2.14
N VAL A 118 1.80 -1.86 3.44
CA VAL A 118 1.45 -0.59 4.10
C VAL A 118 2.74 0.19 4.40
N ILE A 119 3.28 0.79 3.34
CA ILE A 119 4.44 1.70 3.37
C ILE A 119 4.01 3.16 3.53
N PHE A 120 2.81 3.38 4.04
CA PHE A 120 2.22 4.69 4.31
C PHE A 120 1.66 4.72 5.73
N ASN A 121 1.34 5.91 6.23
CA ASN A 121 0.72 6.10 7.52
C ASN A 121 -0.61 5.33 7.58
N GLY A 122 -0.60 4.21 8.31
CA GLY A 122 -1.73 3.29 8.34
C GLY A 122 -3.01 3.89 8.92
N LYS A 123 -2.91 4.87 9.82
CA LYS A 123 -4.08 5.58 10.35
C LYS A 123 -4.71 6.47 9.29
N GLN A 124 -3.90 7.30 8.62
CA GLN A 124 -4.38 8.15 7.52
C GLN A 124 -4.99 7.31 6.40
N LEU A 125 -4.34 6.20 6.03
CA LEU A 125 -4.86 5.25 5.06
C LEU A 125 -6.21 4.66 5.48
N TYR A 126 -6.33 4.23 6.74
CA TYR A 126 -7.60 3.69 7.25
C TYR A 126 -8.72 4.74 7.22
N ASP A 127 -8.45 5.93 7.76
CA ASP A 127 -9.43 7.02 7.88
C ASP A 127 -9.97 7.41 6.50
N VAL A 128 -9.09 7.62 5.50
CA VAL A 128 -9.51 8.01 4.15
C VAL A 128 -10.23 6.88 3.41
N MET A 129 -9.85 5.62 3.63
CA MET A 129 -10.56 4.48 3.05
C MET A 129 -11.98 4.37 3.61
N VAL A 130 -12.18 4.57 4.92
CA VAL A 130 -13.52 4.62 5.53
C VAL A 130 -14.33 5.79 4.99
N GLU A 131 -13.73 6.98 4.92
CA GLU A 131 -14.40 8.20 4.45
C GLU A 131 -14.86 8.07 2.99
N ARG A 132 -14.01 7.53 2.10
CA ARG A 132 -14.23 7.56 0.65
C ARG A 132 -14.82 6.27 0.08
N ALA A 133 -14.44 5.11 0.62
CA ALA A 133 -14.89 3.79 0.16
C ALA A 133 -15.89 3.11 1.11
N GLY A 134 -16.25 3.77 2.22
CA GLY A 134 -17.12 3.20 3.25
C GLY A 134 -16.38 2.21 4.18
N PRO A 135 -17.07 1.69 5.20
CA PRO A 135 -16.46 0.81 6.19
C PRO A 135 -16.00 -0.52 5.58
N SER A 136 -14.85 -1.01 6.04
CA SER A 136 -14.40 -2.37 5.80
C SER A 136 -15.41 -3.39 6.32
N GLN A 137 -15.64 -4.49 5.60
CA GLN A 137 -16.54 -5.55 6.07
C GLN A 137 -16.00 -6.31 7.28
N ASN A 138 -14.67 -6.46 7.41
CA ASN A 138 -14.06 -7.38 8.38
C ASN A 138 -12.93 -6.77 9.23
N SER A 139 -12.34 -5.64 8.82
CA SER A 139 -11.06 -5.16 9.37
C SER A 139 -11.14 -3.73 9.96
N GLY A 140 -12.23 -3.43 10.67
CA GLY A 140 -12.32 -2.20 11.48
C GLY A 140 -11.51 -2.30 12.79
N PRO A 141 -10.99 -1.17 13.33
CA PRO A 141 -10.49 -1.13 14.70
C PRO A 141 -11.63 -1.55 15.64
N LYS A 142 -11.32 -2.46 16.57
CA LYS A 142 -12.22 -2.83 17.67
C LYS A 142 -12.18 -1.77 18.76
#